data_AF-A0A7W4JW45-F1
#
_entry.id   AF-A0A7W4JW45-F1
#
_cell.length_a   1.000
_cell.length_b   1.000
_cell.length_c   1.000
_cell.angle_alpha   90.00
_cell.angle_beta   90.00
_cell.angle_gamma   90.00
#
_symmetry.space_group_name_H-M   'P 1'
#
loop_
_entity.id
_entity.type
_entity.pdbx_description
1 polymer ?
#
loop_
_entity_poly.entity_id
_entity_poly.type
_entity_poly.pdbx_seq_one_letter_code
_entity_poly.pdbx_strand_id
1 'polypeptide(L)'
;MWESKNDSIRSDYALVDTKPNVPAIECRNIGYRYGKEDTWVFRNVNLQVPIGESLAITGPSGCGKSTLLAIMMGLIQPEEGEVLWNGSALGPENRDEYRLQIAGVLQDDVLLSGSIFENISGFDEDADREFVFECAKNAQIFDDIQRMPMKFETLSSEMGHTLSGGQRQRVVLARAFYRRPSIFFLDEATSNLDDDRSEKINEYIDGINATKIIISHRNLKKTWSNFSFH
;
A
#
# COMPACT_ATOMS: atom_id res chain seq x y z
N MET A 1 -65.94 -16.11 -6.79
CA MET A 1 -65.48 -16.26 -5.39
C MET A 1 -64.12 -16.93 -5.46
N TRP A 2 -63.05 -16.13 -5.24
CA TRP A 2 -61.63 -16.46 -4.98
C TRP A 2 -60.85 -17.27 -6.04
N GLU A 3 -59.79 -16.81 -6.72
CA GLU A 3 -58.47 -16.22 -6.35
C GLU A 3 -57.43 -17.15 -5.69
N SER A 4 -56.29 -17.29 -6.38
CA SER A 4 -54.93 -17.59 -5.89
C SER A 4 -54.64 -19.06 -5.48
N LYS A 5 -53.44 -19.64 -5.59
CA LYS A 5 -52.07 -19.19 -5.89
C LYS A 5 -51.17 -20.45 -5.94
N ASN A 6 -50.15 -20.47 -6.79
CA ASN A 6 -48.76 -20.92 -6.53
C ASN A 6 -48.11 -21.22 -7.88
N ASP A 7 -47.51 -20.20 -8.50
CA ASP A 7 -46.13 -19.73 -8.28
C ASP A 7 -45.07 -20.80 -8.60
N SER A 8 -44.46 -20.54 -9.74
CA SER A 8 -43.27 -21.14 -10.32
C SER A 8 -42.10 -21.16 -9.34
N ILE A 9 -41.62 -22.35 -9.00
CA ILE A 9 -40.28 -22.53 -8.45
C ILE A 9 -39.31 -22.49 -9.64
N ARG A 10 -38.86 -21.29 -10.02
CA ARG A 10 -37.60 -21.13 -10.77
C ARG A 10 -36.50 -21.14 -9.73
N SER A 11 -35.70 -22.20 -9.71
CA SER A 11 -34.48 -22.27 -8.92
C SER A 11 -33.42 -21.37 -9.57
N ASP A 12 -33.30 -20.15 -9.06
CA ASP A 12 -32.16 -19.28 -9.34
C ASP A 12 -30.93 -19.86 -8.59
N TYR A 13 -30.26 -20.83 -9.19
CA TYR A 13 -28.86 -21.10 -8.86
C TYR A 13 -28.03 -19.99 -9.49
N ALA A 14 -27.95 -18.85 -8.79
CA ALA A 14 -26.90 -17.88 -9.05
C ALA A 14 -25.57 -18.60 -8.83
N LEU A 15 -24.78 -18.70 -9.89
CA LEU A 15 -23.39 -19.17 -9.82
C LEU A 15 -22.67 -18.21 -8.88
N VAL A 16 -22.47 -18.62 -7.63
CA VAL A 16 -21.55 -17.94 -6.73
C VAL A 16 -20.18 -18.12 -7.36
N ASP A 17 -19.63 -17.03 -7.87
CA ASP A 17 -18.25 -16.97 -8.37
C ASP A 17 -17.31 -17.17 -7.18
N THR A 18 -17.15 -18.42 -6.73
CA THR A 18 -16.20 -18.80 -5.69
C THR A 18 -14.82 -18.85 -6.33
N LYS A 19 -14.25 -17.69 -6.65
CA LYS A 19 -12.80 -17.59 -6.72
C LYS A 19 -12.28 -18.11 -5.37
N PRO A 20 -11.32 -19.06 -5.35
CA PRO A 20 -10.74 -19.47 -4.09
C PRO A 20 -10.22 -18.21 -3.41
N ASN A 21 -10.66 -17.96 -2.18
CA ASN A 21 -10.31 -16.81 -1.38
C ASN A 21 -8.85 -16.96 -0.89
N VAL A 22 -7.91 -17.01 -1.83
CA VAL A 22 -6.48 -17.16 -1.54
C VAL A 22 -5.99 -15.83 -1.00
N PRO A 23 -5.54 -15.77 0.26
CA PRO A 23 -4.97 -14.54 0.80
C PRO A 23 -3.67 -14.23 0.07
N ALA A 24 -3.57 -13.00 -0.46
CA ALA A 24 -2.29 -12.46 -0.91
C ALA A 24 -1.34 -12.35 0.27
N ILE A 25 -1.87 -11.89 1.41
CA ILE A 25 -1.13 -11.83 2.67
C ILE A 25 -2.00 -12.27 3.84
N GLU A 26 -1.38 -12.96 4.78
CA GLU A 26 -2.01 -13.43 6.01
C GLU A 26 -1.08 -13.21 7.19
N CYS A 27 -1.60 -12.69 8.30
CA CYS A 27 -0.91 -12.60 9.57
C CYS A 27 -1.52 -13.62 10.53
N ARG A 28 -0.71 -14.51 11.09
CA ARG A 28 -1.16 -15.49 12.09
C ARG A 28 -0.50 -15.23 13.43
N ASN A 29 -1.33 -14.90 14.42
CA ASN A 29 -0.93 -14.68 15.83
C ASN A 29 0.24 -13.70 15.99
N ILE A 30 0.27 -12.62 15.21
CA ILE A 30 1.37 -11.65 15.24
C ILE A 30 1.42 -10.96 16.60
N GLY A 31 2.59 -10.99 17.22
CA GLY A 31 2.93 -10.24 18.42
C GLY A 31 4.22 -9.47 18.25
N TYR A 32 4.25 -8.23 18.73
CA TYR A 32 5.43 -7.37 18.64
C TYR A 32 5.62 -6.47 19.86
N ARG A 33 6.89 -6.29 20.23
CA ARG A 33 7.41 -5.38 21.24
C ARG A 33 8.82 -4.94 20.84
N TYR A 34 9.24 -3.76 21.25
CA TYR A 34 10.54 -3.21 20.84
C TYR A 34 11.72 -3.93 21.49
N GLY A 35 11.57 -4.32 22.74
CA GLY A 35 12.54 -5.09 23.50
C GLY A 35 11.88 -6.23 24.27
N LYS A 36 12.68 -7.22 24.68
CA LYS A 36 12.20 -8.40 25.40
C LYS A 36 11.58 -8.09 26.76
N GLU A 37 11.92 -6.95 27.36
CA GLU A 37 11.37 -6.50 28.64
C GLU A 37 10.33 -5.39 28.46
N ASP A 38 10.11 -4.92 27.23
CA ASP A 38 9.14 -3.87 26.94
C ASP A 38 7.71 -4.43 26.93
N THR A 39 6.74 -3.53 27.13
CA THR A 39 5.33 -3.85 26.96
C THR A 39 5.03 -4.18 25.51
N TRP A 40 4.09 -5.09 25.29
CA TRP A 40 3.57 -5.41 23.96
C TRP A 40 3.00 -4.15 23.30
N VAL A 41 3.40 -3.91 22.05
CA VAL A 41 2.75 -2.91 21.18
C VAL A 41 1.39 -3.48 20.77
N PHE A 42 1.39 -4.74 20.33
CA PHE A 42 0.19 -5.55 20.09
C PHE A 42 0.55 -7.03 20.18
N ARG A 43 -0.47 -7.88 20.39
CA ARG A 43 -0.33 -9.34 20.46
C ARG A 43 -1.58 -10.02 19.92
N ASN A 44 -1.43 -11.22 19.37
CA ASN A 44 -2.52 -12.03 18.82
C ASN A 44 -3.24 -11.36 17.63
N VAL A 45 -2.51 -10.60 16.81
CA VAL A 45 -3.08 -10.01 15.58
C VAL A 45 -3.23 -11.11 14.52
N ASN A 46 -4.46 -11.30 14.07
CA ASN A 46 -4.82 -12.23 12.99
C ASN A 46 -5.61 -11.48 11.93
N LEU A 47 -5.14 -11.49 10.68
CA LEU A 47 -5.83 -10.88 9.55
C LEU A 47 -5.45 -11.57 8.24
N GLN A 48 -6.32 -11.47 7.24
CA GLN A 48 -6.12 -11.99 5.90
C GLN A 48 -6.58 -10.94 4.89
N VAL A 49 -5.79 -10.71 3.86
CA VAL A 49 -6.16 -9.85 2.73
C VAL A 49 -6.18 -10.69 1.47
N PRO A 50 -7.37 -10.94 0.88
CA PRO A 50 -7.49 -11.66 -0.37
C PRO A 50 -6.79 -10.94 -1.52
N ILE A 51 -6.37 -11.71 -2.53
CA ILE A 51 -5.77 -11.15 -3.74
C ILE A 51 -6.73 -10.15 -4.41
N GLY A 52 -6.23 -8.93 -4.64
CA GLY A 52 -6.96 -7.86 -5.31
C GLY A 52 -7.92 -7.07 -4.40
N GLU A 53 -8.04 -7.46 -3.14
CA GLU A 53 -8.86 -6.75 -2.16
C GLU A 53 -8.08 -5.65 -1.43
N SER A 54 -8.83 -4.72 -0.83
CA SER A 54 -8.28 -3.63 -0.05
C SER A 54 -8.56 -3.79 1.45
N LEU A 55 -7.53 -3.56 2.26
CA LEU A 55 -7.58 -3.50 3.71
C LEU A 55 -7.21 -2.10 4.21
N ALA A 56 -8.09 -1.49 4.98
CA ALA A 56 -7.78 -0.33 5.79
C ALA A 56 -7.35 -0.74 7.20
N ILE A 57 -6.22 -0.21 7.66
CA ILE A 57 -5.78 -0.33 9.06
C ILE A 57 -6.05 1.01 9.75
N THR A 58 -6.86 0.98 10.81
CA THR A 58 -7.26 2.17 11.57
C THR A 58 -7.03 2.02 13.07
N GLY A 59 -6.92 3.15 13.76
CA GLY A 59 -6.72 3.19 15.20
C GLY A 59 -6.00 4.47 15.64
N PRO A 60 -5.90 4.71 16.96
CA PRO A 60 -5.22 5.87 17.52
C PRO A 60 -3.78 6.04 17.01
N SER A 61 -3.22 7.24 17.10
CA SER A 61 -1.79 7.42 16.85
C SER A 61 -0.97 6.64 17.88
N GLY A 62 0.14 6.03 17.47
CA GLY A 62 1.02 5.25 18.34
C GLY A 62 0.58 3.83 18.72
N CYS A 63 -0.56 3.33 18.21
CA CYS A 63 -1.04 1.97 18.55
C CYS A 63 -0.35 0.83 17.78
N GLY A 64 0.63 1.13 16.93
CA GLY A 64 1.40 0.11 16.19
C GLY A 64 0.95 -0.18 14.76
N LYS A 65 0.10 0.66 14.14
CA LYS A 65 -0.33 0.51 12.72
C LYS A 65 0.86 0.40 11.76
N SER A 66 1.76 1.38 11.79
CA SER A 66 2.96 1.42 10.96
C SER A 66 3.90 0.24 11.26
N THR A 67 3.96 -0.19 12.51
CA THR A 67 4.72 -1.38 12.92
C THR A 67 4.14 -2.65 12.33
N LEU A 68 2.82 -2.84 12.36
CA LEU A 68 2.15 -3.98 11.72
C LEU A 68 2.38 -3.96 10.20
N LEU A 69 2.26 -2.79 9.57
CA LEU A 69 2.52 -2.63 8.14
C LEU A 69 3.98 -2.98 7.79
N ALA A 70 4.95 -2.53 8.58
CA ALA A 70 6.36 -2.89 8.41
C ALA A 70 6.63 -4.41 8.61
N ILE A 71 5.92 -5.06 9.53
CA ILE A 71 5.97 -6.53 9.69
C ILE A 71 5.41 -7.23 8.45
N MET A 72 4.25 -6.78 7.96
CA MET A 72 3.65 -7.32 6.74
C MET A 72 4.56 -7.15 5.51
N MET A 73 5.30 -6.04 5.43
CA MET A 73 6.30 -5.81 4.38
C MET A 73 7.59 -6.62 4.56
N GLY A 74 7.76 -7.37 5.65
CA GLY A 74 8.99 -8.12 5.95
C GLY A 74 10.19 -7.22 6.26
N LEU A 75 9.94 -5.99 6.70
CA LEU A 75 10.98 -5.04 7.14
C LEU A 75 11.37 -5.29 8.61
N ILE A 76 10.41 -5.74 9.41
CA ILE A 76 10.58 -6.05 10.83
C ILE A 76 10.07 -7.48 11.08
N GLN A 77 10.81 -8.26 11.87
CA GLN A 77 10.37 -9.60 12.26
C GLN A 77 9.45 -9.52 13.50
N PRO A 78 8.30 -10.21 13.51
CA PRO A 78 7.48 -10.29 14.72
C PRO A 78 8.18 -11.14 15.80
N GLU A 79 7.85 -10.90 17.07
CA GLU A 79 8.32 -11.71 18.20
C GLU A 79 7.51 -13.01 18.34
N GLU A 80 6.25 -12.97 17.91
CA GLU A 80 5.34 -14.12 17.88
C GLU A 80 4.58 -14.17 16.56
N GLY A 81 4.29 -15.38 16.09
CA GLY A 81 3.50 -15.61 14.89
C GLY A 81 4.31 -15.51 13.59
N GLU A 82 3.59 -15.49 12.47
CA GLU A 82 4.17 -15.49 11.13
C GLU A 82 3.30 -14.71 10.15
N VAL A 83 3.95 -14.13 9.14
CA VAL A 83 3.29 -13.55 7.96
C VAL A 83 3.43 -14.54 6.82
N LEU A 84 2.34 -14.82 6.11
CA LEU A 84 2.31 -15.67 4.94
C LEU A 84 2.01 -14.84 3.70
N TRP A 85 2.74 -15.11 2.63
CA TRP A 85 2.50 -14.59 1.28
C TRP A 85 2.06 -15.75 0.39
N ASN A 86 0.87 -15.65 -0.22
CA ASN A 86 0.26 -16.73 -1.01
C ASN A 86 0.24 -18.09 -0.28
N GLY A 87 0.02 -18.08 1.04
CA GLY A 87 -0.02 -19.27 1.88
C GLY A 87 1.34 -19.87 2.26
N SER A 88 2.46 -19.25 1.87
CA SER A 88 3.81 -19.63 2.31
C SER A 88 4.33 -18.64 3.34
N ALA A 89 4.90 -19.12 4.45
CA ALA A 89 5.52 -18.25 5.44
C ALA A 89 6.60 -17.39 4.80
N LEU A 90 6.64 -16.10 5.13
CA LEU A 90 7.71 -15.21 4.71
C LEU A 90 8.98 -15.55 5.48
N GLY A 91 10.02 -15.86 4.74
CA GLY A 91 11.30 -16.31 5.26
C GLY A 91 12.47 -15.94 4.35
N PRO A 92 13.71 -16.25 4.76
CA PRO A 92 14.90 -15.98 3.96
C PRO A 92 14.85 -16.55 2.53
N GLU A 93 14.10 -17.63 2.32
CA GLU A 93 13.97 -18.35 1.07
C GLU A 93 13.10 -17.65 0.00
N ASN A 94 12.14 -16.82 0.40
CA ASN A 94 11.19 -16.16 -0.51
C ASN A 94 11.16 -14.63 -0.36
N ARG A 95 11.95 -14.06 0.55
CA ARG A 95 11.97 -12.61 0.84
C ARG A 95 12.30 -11.75 -0.37
N ASP A 96 13.27 -12.15 -1.18
CA ASP A 96 13.71 -11.34 -2.33
C ASP A 96 12.65 -11.35 -3.44
N GLU A 97 12.01 -12.50 -3.68
CA GLU A 97 10.86 -12.57 -4.57
C GLU A 97 9.70 -11.72 -4.03
N TYR A 98 9.37 -11.85 -2.75
CA TYR A 98 8.33 -11.05 -2.11
C TYR A 98 8.58 -9.54 -2.26
N ARG A 99 9.83 -9.08 -2.12
CA ARG A 99 10.21 -7.67 -2.30
C ARG A 99 9.98 -7.15 -3.73
N LEU A 100 10.01 -8.02 -4.73
CA LEU A 100 9.66 -7.66 -6.11
C LEU A 100 8.14 -7.54 -6.29
N GLN A 101 7.37 -8.25 -5.46
CA GLN A 101 5.91 -8.28 -5.51
C GLN A 101 5.23 -7.13 -4.76
N ILE A 102 5.98 -6.39 -3.94
CA ILE A 102 5.44 -5.32 -3.10
C ILE A 102 6.06 -3.96 -3.44
N ALA A 103 5.29 -2.90 -3.20
CA ALA A 103 5.84 -1.56 -3.07
C ALA A 103 5.10 -0.84 -1.95
N GLY A 104 5.78 0.10 -1.30
CA GLY A 104 5.13 0.90 -0.28
C GLY A 104 5.63 2.33 -0.20
N VAL A 105 4.81 3.15 0.45
CA VAL A 105 5.11 4.53 0.84
C VAL A 105 4.99 4.59 2.35
N LEU A 106 6.12 4.77 3.03
CA LEU A 106 6.21 4.89 4.48
C LEU A 106 6.35 6.36 4.90
N GLN A 107 6.01 6.65 6.15
CA GLN A 107 5.99 8.01 6.70
C GLN A 107 7.35 8.76 6.59
N ASP A 108 8.46 8.03 6.65
CA ASP A 108 9.84 8.57 6.63
C ASP A 108 10.65 8.16 5.38
N ASP A 109 9.99 7.90 4.24
CA ASP A 109 10.73 7.46 3.04
C ASP A 109 11.71 8.50 2.51
N VAL A 110 12.93 8.04 2.25
CA VAL A 110 14.05 8.86 1.81
C VAL A 110 14.29 8.64 0.31
N LEU A 111 14.61 9.74 -0.39
CA LEU A 111 15.10 9.67 -1.76
C LEU A 111 16.58 9.26 -1.75
N LEU A 112 16.96 8.40 -2.68
CA LEU A 112 18.33 7.93 -2.83
C LEU A 112 19.16 8.99 -3.57
N SER A 113 20.48 8.92 -3.40
CA SER A 113 21.45 9.69 -4.19
C SER A 113 21.23 9.44 -5.68
N GLY A 114 20.81 10.46 -6.43
CA GLY A 114 20.43 10.34 -7.84
C GLY A 114 19.42 11.41 -8.28
N SER A 115 19.03 11.40 -9.55
CA SER A 115 18.04 12.32 -10.10
C SER A 115 16.61 11.97 -9.69
N ILE A 116 15.65 12.87 -9.91
CA ILE A 116 14.22 12.56 -9.75
C ILE A 116 13.82 11.40 -10.66
N PHE A 117 14.34 11.36 -11.89
CA PHE A 117 14.10 10.26 -12.82
C PHE A 117 14.53 8.91 -12.25
N GLU A 118 15.78 8.83 -11.76
CA GLU A 118 16.33 7.62 -11.15
C GLU A 118 15.55 7.22 -9.90
N ASN A 119 15.16 8.21 -9.10
CA ASN A 119 14.35 7.95 -7.91
C ASN A 119 12.96 7.41 -8.27
N ILE A 120 12.29 7.85 -9.33
CA ILE A 120 10.98 7.33 -9.72
C ILE A 120 11.10 5.95 -10.38
N SER A 121 12.07 5.77 -11.28
CA SER A 121 12.31 4.48 -11.94
C SER A 121 12.83 3.40 -10.99
N GLY A 122 13.30 3.78 -9.80
CA GLY A 122 13.92 2.85 -8.86
C GLY A 122 15.29 2.38 -9.34
N PHE A 123 16.01 3.23 -10.09
CA PHE A 123 17.33 2.93 -10.68
C PHE A 123 17.30 1.76 -11.67
N ASP A 124 16.17 1.61 -12.35
CA ASP A 124 16.02 0.68 -13.48
C ASP A 124 16.88 1.16 -14.67
N GLU A 125 17.80 0.33 -15.13
CA GLU A 125 18.72 0.65 -16.23
C GLU A 125 17.98 0.78 -17.57
N ASP A 126 16.85 0.08 -17.72
CA ASP A 126 16.01 0.05 -18.91
C ASP A 126 14.74 0.91 -18.75
N ALA A 127 14.81 1.95 -17.90
CA ALA A 127 13.64 2.71 -17.50
C ALA A 127 12.87 3.34 -18.67
N ASP A 128 11.57 3.05 -18.74
CA ASP A 128 10.64 3.65 -19.70
C ASP A 128 10.34 5.10 -19.29
N ARG A 129 10.82 6.06 -20.09
CA ARG A 129 10.70 7.48 -19.79
C ARG A 129 9.26 7.97 -19.80
N GLU A 130 8.47 7.55 -20.77
CA GLU A 130 7.06 7.88 -20.89
C GLU A 130 6.30 7.37 -19.68
N PHE A 131 6.60 6.15 -19.24
CA PHE A 131 5.96 5.55 -18.06
C PHE A 131 6.39 6.24 -16.76
N VAL A 132 7.65 6.66 -16.61
CA VAL A 132 8.09 7.52 -15.49
C VAL A 132 7.28 8.83 -15.44
N PHE A 133 7.03 9.45 -16.60
CA PHE A 133 6.23 10.67 -16.67
C PHE A 133 4.77 10.43 -16.31
N GLU A 134 4.20 9.30 -16.73
CA GLU A 134 2.85 8.88 -16.35
C GLU A 134 2.74 8.69 -14.83
N CYS A 135 3.68 7.97 -14.21
CA CYS A 135 3.74 7.78 -12.77
C CYS A 135 3.83 9.12 -12.02
N ALA A 136 4.65 10.05 -12.51
CA ALA A 136 4.77 11.39 -11.95
C ALA A 136 3.47 12.22 -12.06
N LYS A 137 2.68 12.04 -13.12
CA LYS A 137 1.36 12.69 -13.27
C LYS A 137 0.34 12.09 -12.32
N ASN A 138 0.29 10.76 -12.24
CA ASN A 138 -0.64 10.04 -11.35
C ASN A 138 -0.33 10.34 -9.87
N ALA A 139 0.93 10.54 -9.53
CA ALA A 139 1.36 10.98 -8.21
C ALA A 139 1.27 12.51 -7.99
N GLN A 140 0.73 13.29 -8.94
CA GLN A 140 0.57 14.75 -8.85
C GLN A 140 1.88 15.51 -8.54
N ILE A 141 3.01 15.06 -9.09
CA ILE A 141 4.34 15.70 -8.94
C ILE A 141 4.93 16.21 -10.25
N PHE A 142 4.39 15.79 -11.40
CA PHE A 142 4.90 16.16 -12.73
C PHE A 142 5.05 17.68 -12.92
N ASP A 143 4.02 18.46 -12.62
CA ASP A 143 4.05 19.92 -12.82
C ASP A 143 5.04 20.63 -11.89
N ASP A 144 5.23 20.10 -10.68
CA ASP A 144 6.23 20.62 -9.74
C ASP A 144 7.64 20.37 -10.30
N ILE A 145 7.89 19.17 -10.84
CA ILE A 145 9.16 18.82 -11.49
C ILE A 145 9.40 19.69 -12.72
N GLN A 146 8.39 19.95 -13.55
CA GLN A 146 8.55 20.78 -14.76
C GLN A 146 8.96 22.23 -14.47
N ARG A 147 8.67 22.74 -13.27
CA ARG A 147 9.08 24.09 -12.82
C ARG A 147 10.53 24.15 -12.33
N MET A 148 11.18 23.01 -12.11
CA MET A 148 12.57 22.94 -11.69
C MET A 148 13.51 23.20 -12.89
N PRO A 149 14.65 23.90 -12.69
CA PRO A 149 15.60 24.18 -13.78
C PRO A 149 16.07 22.93 -14.53
N MET A 150 16.38 21.87 -13.77
CA MET A 150 16.87 20.58 -14.29
C MET A 150 15.76 19.55 -14.50
N LYS A 151 14.50 19.89 -14.16
CA LYS A 151 13.35 19.00 -14.27
C LYS A 151 13.62 17.62 -13.65
N PHE A 152 13.44 16.54 -14.41
CA PHE A 152 13.66 15.17 -13.96
C PHE A 152 15.14 14.84 -13.66
N GLU A 153 16.08 15.64 -14.16
CA GLU A 153 17.52 15.51 -13.89
C GLU A 153 17.95 16.23 -12.60
N THR A 154 17.01 16.84 -11.86
CA THR A 154 17.29 17.47 -10.56
C THR A 154 17.82 16.42 -9.58
N LEU A 155 18.99 16.67 -8.99
CA LEU A 155 19.71 15.71 -8.14
C LEU A 155 19.28 15.76 -6.68
N SER A 156 19.26 14.60 -6.01
CA SER A 156 18.77 14.45 -4.64
C SER A 156 19.61 15.16 -3.58
N SER A 157 20.90 15.36 -3.84
CA SER A 157 21.78 16.21 -3.03
C SER A 157 21.33 17.68 -2.99
N GLU A 158 20.65 18.13 -4.05
CA GLU A 158 20.01 19.45 -4.10
C GLU A 158 18.57 19.38 -3.53
N MET A 159 17.87 18.25 -3.73
CA MET A 159 16.49 18.04 -3.28
C MET A 159 16.26 18.05 -1.76
N GLY A 160 17.30 17.78 -0.95
CA GLY A 160 17.23 17.89 0.51
C GLY A 160 16.77 19.27 1.00
N HIS A 161 17.06 20.31 0.22
CA HIS A 161 16.61 21.69 0.44
C HIS A 161 15.57 22.17 -0.59
N THR A 162 15.43 21.50 -1.75
CA THR A 162 14.55 21.95 -2.85
C THR A 162 13.13 21.37 -2.82
N LEU A 163 12.94 20.14 -2.31
CA LEU A 163 11.60 19.53 -2.24
C LEU A 163 10.97 19.72 -0.86
N SER A 164 9.72 20.17 -0.84
CA SER A 164 8.90 20.10 0.38
C SER A 164 8.63 18.63 0.77
N GLY A 165 8.26 18.39 2.04
CA GLY A 165 7.91 17.04 2.51
C GLY A 165 6.83 16.38 1.66
N GLY A 166 5.78 17.13 1.29
CA GLY A 166 4.72 16.63 0.41
C GLY A 166 5.19 16.35 -1.01
N GLN A 167 6.13 17.12 -1.57
CA GLN A 167 6.71 16.81 -2.88
C GLN A 167 7.54 15.53 -2.84
N ARG A 168 8.36 15.35 -1.78
CA ARG A 168 9.15 14.13 -1.56
C ARG A 168 8.26 12.90 -1.48
N GLN A 169 7.17 12.98 -0.70
CA GLN A 169 6.19 11.90 -0.58
C GLN A 169 5.59 11.52 -1.95
N ARG A 170 5.26 12.50 -2.79
CA ARG A 170 4.73 12.25 -4.14
C ARG A 170 5.77 11.65 -5.10
N VAL A 171 7.06 11.96 -4.95
CA VAL A 171 8.13 11.27 -5.70
C VAL A 171 8.21 9.79 -5.29
N VAL A 172 8.15 9.50 -3.98
CA VAL A 172 8.15 8.12 -3.47
C VAL A 172 6.89 7.38 -3.93
N LEU A 173 5.73 8.04 -3.95
CA LEU A 173 4.50 7.47 -4.49
C LEU A 173 4.61 7.16 -5.99
N ALA A 174 5.18 8.06 -6.78
CA ALA A 174 5.46 7.80 -8.19
C ALA A 174 6.38 6.57 -8.38
N ARG A 175 7.40 6.40 -7.52
CA ARG A 175 8.24 5.20 -7.48
C ARG A 175 7.44 3.94 -7.20
N ALA A 176 6.52 3.99 -6.23
CA ALA A 176 5.65 2.86 -5.92
C ALA A 176 4.75 2.49 -7.12
N PHE A 177 4.24 3.48 -7.86
CA PHE A 177 3.46 3.26 -9.08
C PHE A 177 4.28 2.63 -10.21
N TYR A 178 5.51 3.11 -10.41
CA TYR A 178 6.42 2.59 -11.44
C TYR A 178 6.70 1.09 -11.23
N ARG A 179 6.77 0.65 -9.98
CA ARG A 179 7.07 -0.75 -9.62
C ARG A 179 5.99 -1.77 -10.01
N ARG A 180 4.75 -1.34 -10.26
CA ARG A 180 3.59 -2.20 -10.57
C ARG A 180 3.48 -3.46 -9.66
N PRO A 181 3.51 -3.32 -8.33
CA PRO A 181 3.49 -4.45 -7.42
C PRO A 181 2.14 -5.16 -7.40
N SER A 182 2.12 -6.42 -6.95
CA SER A 182 0.90 -7.16 -6.65
C SER A 182 0.25 -6.74 -5.32
N ILE A 183 1.04 -6.17 -4.40
CA ILE A 183 0.59 -5.66 -3.11
C ILE A 183 1.16 -4.26 -2.85
N PHE A 184 0.28 -3.28 -2.60
CA PHE A 184 0.61 -1.93 -2.19
C PHE A 184 0.48 -1.75 -0.68
N PHE A 185 1.48 -1.13 -0.07
CA PHE A 185 1.45 -0.71 1.33
C PHE A 185 1.55 0.81 1.44
N LEU A 186 0.53 1.48 1.96
CA LEU A 186 0.55 2.94 2.07
C LEU A 186 0.35 3.36 3.53
N ASP A 187 1.35 4.00 4.10
CA ASP A 187 1.29 4.58 5.43
C ASP A 187 1.07 6.09 5.32
N GLU A 188 -0.17 6.53 5.53
CA GLU A 188 -0.53 7.96 5.47
C GLU A 188 -0.04 8.69 4.20
N ALA A 189 0.02 7.99 3.06
CA ALA A 189 0.67 8.46 1.83
C ALA A 189 0.11 9.78 1.26
N THR A 190 -1.06 10.24 1.73
CA THR A 190 -1.71 11.49 1.33
C THR A 190 -2.03 12.44 2.49
N SER A 191 -1.57 12.19 3.73
CA SER A 191 -2.01 12.97 4.90
C SER A 191 -1.53 14.43 4.89
N ASN A 192 -0.40 14.71 4.24
CA ASN A 192 0.24 16.03 4.18
C ASN A 192 -0.08 16.83 2.90
N LEU A 193 -1.10 16.40 2.14
CA LEU A 193 -1.49 17.02 0.87
C LEU A 193 -2.79 17.84 1.03
N ASP A 194 -2.96 18.83 0.17
CA ASP A 194 -4.26 19.51 0.02
C ASP A 194 -5.33 18.52 -0.48
N ASP A 195 -6.60 18.84 -0.23
CA ASP A 195 -7.71 17.91 -0.46
C ASP A 195 -7.87 17.54 -1.95
N ASP A 196 -7.71 18.50 -2.86
CA ASP A 196 -7.83 18.27 -4.32
C ASP A 196 -6.78 17.29 -4.85
N ARG A 197 -5.51 17.44 -4.43
CA ARG A 197 -4.45 16.51 -4.82
C ARG A 197 -4.64 15.13 -4.19
N SER A 198 -5.05 15.10 -2.93
CA SER A 198 -5.31 13.85 -2.20
C SER A 198 -6.41 13.04 -2.87
N GLU A 199 -7.48 13.69 -3.30
CA GLU A 199 -8.61 13.04 -3.99
C GLU A 199 -8.15 12.38 -5.29
N LYS A 200 -7.45 13.11 -6.18
CA LYS A 200 -6.93 12.58 -7.44
C LYS A 200 -6.00 11.37 -7.26
N ILE A 201 -5.11 11.45 -6.26
CA ILE A 201 -4.20 10.35 -5.94
C ILE A 201 -4.98 9.12 -5.47
N ASN A 202 -5.95 9.32 -4.57
CA ASN A 202 -6.77 8.23 -4.06
C ASN A 202 -7.63 7.59 -5.14
N GLU A 203 -8.23 8.38 -6.04
CA GLU A 203 -8.95 7.88 -7.22
C GLU A 203 -8.07 7.01 -8.10
N TYR A 204 -6.82 7.42 -8.34
CA TYR A 204 -5.87 6.61 -9.09
C TYR A 204 -5.53 5.31 -8.36
N ILE A 205 -5.17 5.39 -7.06
CA ILE A 205 -4.87 4.21 -6.23
C ILE A 205 -6.04 3.22 -6.23
N ASP A 206 -7.27 3.71 -6.16
CA ASP A 206 -8.48 2.88 -6.21
C ASP A 206 -8.62 2.13 -7.55
N GLY A 207 -8.25 2.76 -8.66
CA GLY A 207 -8.28 2.15 -10.00
C GLY A 207 -7.21 1.08 -10.25
N ILE A 208 -6.16 1.01 -9.42
CA ILE A 208 -5.10 0.01 -9.58
C ILE A 208 -5.65 -1.39 -9.24
N ASN A 209 -5.47 -2.36 -10.14
CA ASN A 209 -5.82 -3.75 -9.90
C ASN A 209 -4.70 -4.48 -9.13
N ALA A 210 -4.61 -4.23 -7.83
CA ALA A 210 -3.64 -4.83 -6.91
C ALA A 210 -4.25 -4.96 -5.52
N THR A 211 -3.67 -5.81 -4.68
CA THR A 211 -4.00 -5.87 -3.25
C THR A 211 -3.49 -4.61 -2.57
N LYS A 212 -4.29 -3.97 -1.70
CA LYS A 212 -3.92 -2.68 -1.08
C LYS A 212 -4.08 -2.73 0.43
N ILE A 213 -3.04 -2.34 1.16
CA ILE A 213 -3.06 -2.26 2.62
C ILE A 213 -2.67 -0.86 3.02
N ILE A 214 -3.61 -0.14 3.64
CA ILE A 214 -3.51 1.31 3.77
C ILE A 214 -3.82 1.71 5.21
N ILE A 215 -2.92 2.48 5.81
CA ILE A 215 -3.17 3.13 7.08
C ILE A 215 -3.84 4.47 6.78
N SER A 216 -5.05 4.66 7.31
CA SER A 216 -5.83 5.88 7.08
C SER A 216 -6.34 6.48 8.38
N HIS A 217 -6.27 7.80 8.47
CA HIS A 217 -6.91 8.63 9.49
C HIS A 217 -8.21 9.29 8.99
N ARG A 218 -8.57 9.12 7.71
CA ARG A 218 -9.73 9.74 7.06
C ARG A 218 -10.78 8.69 6.66
N ASN A 219 -12.01 9.16 6.43
CA ASN A 219 -13.18 8.35 6.07
C ASN A 219 -12.85 7.32 4.99
N LEU A 220 -13.03 6.05 5.34
CA LEU A 220 -12.78 4.92 4.46
C LEU A 220 -13.87 4.81 3.40
N LYS A 221 -13.49 4.37 2.19
CA LYS A 221 -14.48 3.94 1.21
C LYS A 221 -15.21 2.70 1.73
N LYS A 222 -16.53 2.65 1.55
CA LYS A 222 -17.40 1.57 2.05
C LYS A 222 -17.03 0.16 1.55
N THR A 223 -16.21 0.07 0.49
CA THR A 223 -15.85 -1.18 -0.17
C THR A 223 -14.64 -1.87 0.45
N TRP A 224 -13.88 -1.22 1.33
CA TRP A 224 -12.67 -1.81 1.90
C TRP A 224 -13.00 -2.58 3.17
N SER A 225 -12.28 -3.69 3.38
CA SER A 225 -12.25 -4.36 4.67
C SER A 225 -11.50 -3.50 5.69
N ASN A 226 -11.89 -3.57 6.97
CA ASN A 226 -11.31 -2.75 8.03
C ASN A 226 -10.71 -3.62 9.13
N PHE A 227 -9.48 -3.31 9.51
CA PHE A 227 -8.84 -3.80 10.73
C PHE A 227 -8.62 -2.62 11.68
N SER A 228 -9.16 -2.71 12.88
CA SER A 228 -9.09 -1.64 13.87
C SER A 228 -8.29 -2.10 15.08
N PHE A 229 -7.28 -1.33 15.45
CA PHE A 229 -6.65 -1.45 16.76
C PHE A 229 -7.62 -0.95 17.83
N HIS A 230 -7.81 -1.76 18.87
CA HIS A 230 -8.62 -1.45 20.06
C HIS A 230 -7.74 -1.16 21.26
#